data_AF-A0A5M7PTN3-F1
#
_entry.id   AF-A0A5M7PTN3-F1
#
_cell.length_a   1.000
_cell.length_b   1.000
_cell.length_c   1.000
_cell.angle_alpha   90.00
_cell.angle_beta   90.00
_cell.angle_gamma   90.00
#
_symmetry.space_group_name_H-M   'P 1'
#
loop_
_entity.id
_entity.type
_entity.pdbx_description
1 polymer ?
#
loop_
_entity_poly.entity_id
_entity_poly.type
_entity_poly.pdbx_seq_one_letter_code
_entity_poly.pdbx_strand_id
1 'polypeptide(L)'
;MIDLFSCNEALDFLEIFFQKMIKDEAYRKEMKVIIDGSRKNKTVSIRAIDVCFMNYRKAKGDYSLPTDEEMGIWKQLFNVWQ
;
A
#
# COMPACT_ATOMS: atom_id res chain seq x y z
N MET A 1 11.30 -12.63 6.30
CA MET A 1 11.95 -11.33 6.06
C MET A 1 11.60 -10.96 4.64
N ILE A 2 10.96 -9.82 4.43
CA ILE A 2 10.55 -9.34 3.10
C ILE A 2 11.76 -8.73 2.39
N ASP A 3 11.94 -9.03 1.10
CA ASP A 3 12.87 -8.29 0.25
C ASP A 3 12.20 -7.02 -0.28
N LEU A 4 12.59 -5.88 0.28
CA LEU A 4 12.03 -4.57 -0.06
C LEU A 4 12.44 -4.08 -1.45
N PHE A 5 13.50 -4.64 -2.05
CA PHE A 5 13.95 -4.31 -3.40
C PHE A 5 13.28 -5.18 -4.47
N SER A 6 12.62 -6.27 -4.06
CA SER A 6 11.80 -7.09 -4.93
C SER A 6 10.45 -6.41 -5.15
N CYS A 7 10.17 -6.00 -6.39
CA CYS A 7 8.90 -5.39 -6.76
C CYS A 7 7.70 -6.30 -6.41
N ASN A 8 7.82 -7.62 -6.62
CA ASN A 8 6.74 -8.56 -6.33
C ASN A 8 6.49 -8.69 -4.82
N GLU A 9 7.54 -8.89 -4.02
CA GLU A 9 7.39 -9.03 -2.57
C GLU A 9 6.88 -7.73 -1.93
N ALA A 10 7.38 -6.58 -2.38
CA ALA A 10 6.86 -5.28 -1.98
C ALA A 10 5.36 -5.16 -2.28
N LEU A 11 4.92 -5.47 -3.50
CA LEU A 11 3.51 -5.38 -3.89
C LEU A 11 2.62 -6.41 -3.17
N ASP A 12 3.13 -7.60 -2.88
CA ASP A 12 2.42 -8.62 -2.09
C ASP A 12 2.15 -8.12 -0.67
N PHE A 13 3.15 -7.52 -0.02
CA PHE A 13 2.97 -6.91 1.29
C PHE A 13 1.96 -5.77 1.24
N LEU A 14 2.08 -4.86 0.27
CA LEU A 14 1.15 -3.72 0.15
C LEU A 14 -0.29 -4.19 -0.07
N GLU A 15 -0.49 -5.22 -0.89
CA GLU A 15 -1.82 -5.79 -1.11
C GLU A 15 -2.45 -6.34 0.18
N ILE A 16 -1.70 -7.15 0.95
CA ILE A 16 -2.18 -7.69 2.23
C ILE A 16 -2.43 -6.57 3.23
N PHE A 17 -1.48 -5.64 3.34
CA PHE A 17 -1.55 -4.50 4.24
C PHE A 17 -2.79 -3.64 3.98
N PHE A 18 -3.01 -3.22 2.74
CA PHE A 18 -4.16 -2.35 2.44
C PHE A 18 -5.49 -3.08 2.42
N GLN A 19 -5.52 -4.39 2.14
CA GLN A 19 -6.75 -5.18 2.33
C GLN A 19 -7.21 -5.20 3.79
N LYS A 20 -6.26 -5.18 4.75
CA LYS A 20 -6.55 -5.07 6.18
C LYS A 20 -6.93 -3.64 6.58
N MET A 21 -6.21 -2.64 6.08
CA MET A 21 -6.35 -1.24 6.53
C MET A 21 -7.53 -0.49 5.89
N ILE A 22 -7.91 -0.81 4.65
CA ILE A 22 -8.99 -0.14 3.93
C ILE A 22 -10.27 -0.94 4.12
N LYS A 23 -11.21 -0.44 4.92
CA LYS A 23 -12.48 -1.14 5.19
C LYS A 23 -13.50 -0.95 4.07
N ASP A 24 -13.47 0.19 3.40
CA ASP A 24 -14.38 0.54 2.30
C ASP A 24 -14.03 -0.19 1.00
N GLU A 25 -15.02 -0.84 0.38
CA GLU A 25 -14.83 -1.68 -0.80
C GLU A 25 -14.43 -0.88 -2.04
N ALA A 26 -14.95 0.34 -2.22
CA ALA A 26 -14.63 1.16 -3.39
C ALA A 26 -13.15 1.54 -3.37
N TYR A 27 -12.65 2.00 -2.20
CA TYR A 27 -11.23 2.30 -2.03
C TYR A 27 -10.33 1.06 -2.14
N ARG A 28 -10.79 -0.13 -1.71
CA ARG A 28 -10.04 -1.38 -1.94
C ARG A 28 -9.90 -1.68 -3.43
N LYS A 29 -10.96 -1.49 -4.22
CA LYS A 29 -10.91 -1.68 -5.67
C LYS A 29 -9.95 -0.71 -6.33
N GLU A 30 -9.99 0.57 -5.95
CA GLU A 30 -9.04 1.58 -6.44
C GLU A 30 -7.60 1.22 -6.10
N MET A 31 -7.33 0.85 -4.85
CA MET A 31 -6.01 0.42 -4.42
C MET A 31 -5.52 -0.80 -5.21
N LYS A 32 -6.38 -1.80 -5.43
CA LYS A 32 -6.06 -2.99 -6.20
C LYS A 32 -5.66 -2.65 -7.64
N VAL A 33 -6.38 -1.73 -8.29
CA VAL A 33 -6.04 -1.28 -9.66
C VAL A 33 -4.63 -0.67 -9.71
N ILE A 34 -4.26 0.13 -8.71
CA ILE A 34 -2.92 0.73 -8.62
C ILE A 34 -1.85 -0.35 -8.44
N ILE A 35 -2.09 -1.34 -7.58
CA ILE A 35 -1.17 -2.46 -7.33
C ILE A 35 -1.02 -3.33 -8.58
N ASP A 36 -2.13 -3.69 -9.25
CA ASP A 36 -2.10 -4.50 -10.47
C ASP A 36 -1.39 -3.77 -11.62
N GLY A 37 -1.61 -2.46 -11.75
CA GLY A 37 -0.87 -1.60 -12.69
C GLY A 37 0.63 -1.56 -12.39
N SER A 38 0.99 -1.49 -11.11
CA SER A 38 2.37 -1.54 -10.62
C SER A 38 3.05 -2.86 -10.98
N ARG A 39 2.37 -4.01 -10.74
CA ARG A 39 2.85 -5.34 -11.13
C ARG A 39 3.09 -5.44 -12.64
N LYS A 40 2.13 -5.00 -13.45
CA LYS A 40 2.25 -5.02 -14.91
C LYS A 40 3.45 -4.21 -15.42
N ASN A 41 3.72 -3.08 -14.77
CA ASN A 41 4.82 -2.19 -15.13
C ASN A 41 6.15 -2.54 -14.45
N LYS A 42 6.20 -3.61 -13.63
CA LYS A 42 7.39 -4.04 -12.86
C LYS A 42 8.00 -2.90 -12.04
N THR A 43 7.14 -2.10 -11.43
CA THR A 43 7.51 -0.97 -10.58
C THR A 43 6.57 -0.90 -9.38
N VAL A 44 6.93 -0.16 -8.34
CA VAL A 44 6.06 0.11 -7.19
C VAL A 44 5.62 1.56 -7.26
N SER A 45 4.36 1.81 -7.59
CA SER A 45 3.80 3.17 -7.69
C SER A 45 3.53 3.78 -6.31
N ILE A 46 4.57 3.87 -5.46
CA ILE A 46 4.43 4.08 -4.01
C ILE A 46 3.70 5.39 -3.67
N ARG A 47 3.91 6.45 -4.47
CA ARG A 47 3.20 7.73 -4.31
C ARG A 47 1.71 7.61 -4.61
N ALA A 48 1.32 6.88 -5.66
CA ALA A 48 -0.08 6.68 -6.00
C ALA A 48 -0.80 5.86 -4.94
N ILE A 49 -0.12 4.84 -4.41
CA ILE A 49 -0.57 4.02 -3.29
C ILE A 49 -0.78 4.88 -2.04
N ASP A 50 0.21 5.70 -1.66
CA ASP A 50 0.10 6.58 -0.49
C ASP A 50 -1.06 7.58 -0.61
N VAL A 51 -1.19 8.23 -1.77
CA VAL A 51 -2.30 9.17 -2.04
C VAL A 51 -3.66 8.48 -1.94
N CYS A 52 -3.81 7.28 -2.53
CA CYS A 52 -5.05 6.51 -2.43
C CYS A 52 -5.40 6.22 -0.96
N PHE A 53 -4.42 5.79 -0.17
CA PHE A 53 -4.63 5.47 1.24
C PHE A 53 -4.94 6.71 2.09
N MET A 54 -4.25 7.84 1.87
CA MET A 54 -4.54 9.09 2.60
C MET A 54 -5.92 9.66 2.25
N ASN A 55 -6.34 9.56 0.97
CA ASN A 55 -7.68 9.96 0.55
C ASN A 55 -8.76 9.11 1.23
N TYR A 56 -8.57 7.79 1.30
CA TYR A 56 -9.44 6.89 2.06
C TYR A 56 -9.59 7.35 3.53
N ARG A 57 -8.46 7.54 4.22
CA ARG A 57 -8.46 7.93 5.65
C ARG A 57 -9.17 9.25 5.86
N LYS A 58 -8.91 10.25 5.00
CA LYS A 58 -9.56 11.56 5.05
C LYS A 58 -11.08 11.46 4.80
N ALA A 59 -11.49 10.69 3.80
CA ALA A 59 -12.89 10.58 3.40
C ALA A 59 -13.75 9.79 4.41
N LYS A 60 -13.17 8.78 5.06
CA LYS A 60 -13.88 7.89 5.99
C LYS A 60 -13.62 8.19 7.46
N GLY A 61 -12.70 9.11 7.76
CA GLY A 61 -12.24 9.35 9.13
C GLY A 61 -11.63 8.10 9.76
N ASP A 62 -10.98 7.24 8.97
CA ASP A 62 -10.39 6.00 9.48
C ASP A 62 -8.98 6.27 10.04
N TYR A 63 -8.87 6.15 11.35
CA TYR A 63 -7.61 6.29 12.09
C TYR A 63 -7.11 4.97 12.67
N SER A 64 -7.56 3.84 12.12
CA SER A 64 -7.01 2.53 12.46
C SER A 64 -5.49 2.56 12.29
N LEU A 65 -4.79 2.04 13.30
CA LEU A 65 -3.34 2.04 13.31
C LEU A 65 -2.82 0.66 12.86
N PRO A 66 -1.86 0.62 11.92
CA PRO A 66 -1.11 -0.60 11.65
C PRO A 66 -0.22 -0.95 12.85
N THR A 67 0.31 -2.17 12.88
CA THR A 67 1.31 -2.54 13.91
C THR A 67 2.62 -1.77 13.68
N ASP A 68 3.47 -1.68 14.70
CA ASP A 68 4.78 -1.03 14.59
C ASP A 68 5.65 -1.67 13.49
N GLU A 69 5.56 -2.99 13.33
CA GLU A 69 6.25 -3.73 12.28
C GLU A 69 5.72 -3.37 10.89
N GLU A 70 4.39 -3.42 10.68
CA GLU A 70 3.76 -3.07 9.42
C GLU A 70 4.07 -1.61 9.03
N MET A 71 4.03 -0.70 10.01
CA MET A 71 4.37 0.72 9.80
C MET A 71 5.86 0.90 9.46
N GLY A 72 6.73 0.10 10.08
CA GLY A 72 8.17 0.08 9.79
C GLY A 72 8.42 -0.34 8.34
N ILE A 73 7.80 -1.43 7.88
CA ILE A 73 7.92 -1.92 6.51
C ILE A 73 7.36 -0.88 5.53
N TRP A 74 6.18 -0.30 5.80
CA TRP A 74 5.58 0.73 4.94
C TRP A 74 6.52 1.93 4.75
N LYS A 75 7.09 2.47 5.83
CA LYS A 75 8.05 3.59 5.76
C LYS A 75 9.31 3.23 4.95
N GLN A 76 9.82 2.01 5.10
CA GLN A 76 10.99 1.57 4.35
C GLN A 76 10.68 1.43 2.85
N LEU A 77 9.53 0.84 2.50
CA LEU A 77 9.07 0.77 1.11
C LEU A 77 8.91 2.16 0.49
N PHE A 78 8.38 3.12 1.25
CA PHE A 78 8.30 4.51 0.82
C PHE A 78 9.68 5.08 0.49
N ASN A 79 10.70 4.83 1.31
CA ASN A 79 12.05 5.30 1.04
C ASN A 79 12.73 4.61 -0.17
N VAL A 80 12.45 3.33 -0.40
CA VAL A 80 13.07 2.55 -1.49
C VAL A 80 12.48 2.90 -2.85
N TRP A 81 11.17 3.14 -2.92
CA TRP A 81 10.44 3.23 -4.19
C TRP A 81 9.92 4.64 -4.55
N GLN A 82 10.30 5.68 -3.80
CA GLN A 82 9.88 7.07 -4.02
C GLN A 82 10.45 7.69 -5.31
#